data_AF-A0A157NZQ9-F1
#
_entry.id   AF-A0A157NZQ9-F1
#
_cell.length_a   1.000
_cell.length_b   1.000
_cell.length_c   1.000
_cell.angle_alpha   90.00
_cell.angle_beta   90.00
_cell.angle_gamma   90.00
#
_symmetry.space_group_name_H-M   'P 1'
#
loop_
_entity.id
_entity.type
_entity.pdbx_description
1 polymer ?
#
loop_
_entity_poly.entity_id
_entity_poly.type
_entity_poly.pdbx_seq_one_letter_code
_entity_poly.pdbx_strand_id
1 'polypeptide(L)'
;MSNKLGVALQRPLWRRVAAMSLAVAAVSLASGCATPTVAARVTSFQQWPQGVQGQTYGFQPADASQVNNLEYQSFQDMVRAGIGATGLVEAREGQKPRFTVSFTYGVTQTQVMVPRPYDPYFYGGYGYGPRWPGPWGPFWGPDWVEVPAVAFRNNLDLHIRDMERGGAEVYRSRAYIVSEQQDLLRAMPYLVRAIFDNFPGNNGSEREVELPAGL
;
A
#
# COMPACT_ATOMS: atom_id res chain seq x y z
N MET A 1 -4.23 74.90 -35.58
CA MET A 1 -5.14 73.88 -36.14
C MET A 1 -4.60 72.51 -35.76
N SER A 2 -5.45 71.70 -35.11
CA SER A 2 -5.20 70.34 -34.62
C SER A 2 -4.83 69.36 -35.73
N ASN A 3 -4.11 68.29 -35.39
CA ASN A 3 -4.57 66.95 -35.75
C ASN A 3 -4.06 65.87 -34.78
N LYS A 4 -5.00 65.33 -34.00
CA LYS A 4 -4.90 64.05 -33.29
C LYS A 4 -5.44 62.96 -34.22
N LEU A 5 -4.70 61.89 -34.52
CA LEU A 5 -5.19 60.59 -35.02
C LEU A 5 -4.02 59.59 -34.92
N GLY A 6 -4.10 58.38 -34.38
CA GLY A 6 -5.18 57.63 -33.74
C GLY A 6 -4.55 56.41 -33.06
N VAL A 7 -4.60 56.36 -31.73
CA VAL A 7 -4.23 55.20 -30.92
C VAL A 7 -5.49 54.36 -30.74
N ALA A 8 -5.73 53.38 -31.60
CA ALA A 8 -6.71 52.33 -31.34
C ALA A 8 -6.71 51.29 -32.48
N LEU A 9 -5.94 50.21 -32.38
CA LEU A 9 -6.32 48.93 -33.03
C LEU A 9 -5.54 47.66 -32.60
N GLN A 10 -4.87 47.59 -31.44
CA GLN A 10 -4.12 46.37 -31.04
C GLN A 10 -4.61 45.66 -29.76
N ARG A 11 -5.66 46.16 -29.12
CA ARG A 11 -6.07 45.70 -27.78
C ARG A 11 -6.78 44.33 -27.67
N PRO A 12 -7.50 43.77 -28.69
CA PRO A 12 -8.28 42.55 -28.45
C PRO A 12 -7.47 41.26 -28.65
N LEU A 13 -6.49 41.26 -29.57
CA LEU A 13 -5.67 40.09 -29.89
C LEU A 13 -4.65 39.78 -28.79
N TRP A 14 -3.97 40.80 -28.24
CA TRP A 14 -3.02 40.59 -27.15
C TRP A 14 -3.66 40.10 -25.86
N ARG A 15 -4.87 40.59 -25.52
CA ARG A 15 -5.62 40.10 -24.36
C ARG A 15 -6.06 38.64 -24.54
N ARG A 16 -6.42 38.24 -25.76
CA ARG A 16 -6.79 36.85 -26.07
C ARG A 16 -5.59 35.90 -26.03
N VAL A 17 -4.44 36.32 -26.56
CA VAL A 17 -3.20 35.54 -26.49
C VAL A 17 -2.73 35.42 -25.03
N ALA A 18 -2.70 36.51 -24.26
CA ALA A 18 -2.31 36.47 -22.85
C ALA A 18 -3.26 35.60 -21.99
N ALA A 19 -4.58 35.66 -22.25
CA ALA A 19 -5.56 34.82 -21.56
C ALA A 19 -5.39 33.33 -21.93
N MET A 20 -5.05 33.02 -23.19
CA MET A 20 -4.80 31.66 -23.66
C MET A 20 -3.49 31.09 -23.10
N SER A 21 -2.43 31.91 -22.96
CA SER A 21 -1.18 31.52 -22.29
C SER A 21 -1.39 31.22 -20.80
N LEU A 22 -2.21 32.02 -20.11
CA LEU A 22 -2.53 31.81 -18.70
C LEU A 22 -3.37 30.54 -18.48
N ALA A 23 -4.28 30.24 -19.41
CA ALA A 23 -5.06 29.00 -19.39
C ALA A 23 -4.19 27.75 -19.62
N VAL A 24 -3.24 27.81 -20.56
CA VAL A 24 -2.30 26.69 -20.81
C VAL A 24 -1.35 26.50 -19.62
N ALA A 25 -0.86 27.58 -19.02
CA ALA A 25 -0.06 27.50 -17.80
C ALA A 25 -0.86 26.90 -16.62
N ALA A 26 -2.13 27.29 -16.44
CA ALA A 26 -2.99 26.75 -15.39
C ALA A 26 -3.31 25.25 -15.58
N VAL A 27 -3.46 24.78 -16.83
CA VAL A 27 -3.68 23.36 -17.12
C VAL A 27 -2.41 22.52 -16.88
N SER A 28 -1.22 23.09 -17.11
CA SER A 28 0.05 22.39 -16.85
C SER A 28 0.35 22.17 -15.36
N LEU A 29 -0.24 22.98 -14.47
CA LEU A 29 -0.11 22.82 -13.01
C LEU A 29 -1.03 21.73 -12.44
N ALA A 30 -1.97 21.21 -13.23
CA ALA A 30 -2.96 20.22 -12.80
C ALA A 30 -2.59 18.77 -13.13
N SER A 31 -1.39 18.49 -13.65
CA SER A 31 -0.88 17.12 -13.72
C SER A 31 -0.42 16.66 -12.34
N GLY A 32 -1.37 16.41 -11.45
CA GLY A 32 -1.12 15.67 -10.23
C GLY A 32 -0.72 14.25 -10.60
N CYS A 33 0.56 13.91 -10.48
CA CYS A 33 1.00 12.53 -10.49
C CYS A 33 0.45 11.84 -9.24
N ALA A 34 -0.80 11.36 -9.29
CA ALA A 34 -1.29 10.39 -8.32
C ALA A 34 -0.50 9.10 -8.58
N THR A 35 0.63 8.95 -7.88
CA THR A 35 1.36 7.69 -7.89
C THR A 35 0.42 6.60 -7.39
N PRO A 36 0.29 5.47 -8.12
CA PRO A 36 -0.50 4.35 -7.61
C PRO A 36 0.06 3.92 -6.25
N THR A 37 -0.82 3.61 -5.30
CA THR A 37 -0.45 3.17 -3.96
C THR A 37 -0.97 1.77 -3.67
N VAL A 38 -0.26 1.05 -2.80
CA VAL A 38 -0.64 -0.25 -2.25
C VAL A 38 -0.99 -0.02 -0.77
N ALA A 39 -2.22 -0.35 -0.38
CA ALA A 39 -2.66 -0.28 1.00
C ALA A 39 -2.32 -1.59 1.74
N ALA A 40 -1.52 -1.49 2.80
CA ALA A 40 -1.20 -2.59 3.70
C ALA A 40 -1.77 -2.30 5.08
N ARG A 41 -2.44 -3.27 5.70
CA ARG A 41 -2.92 -3.15 7.07
C ARG A 41 -1.97 -3.85 8.00
N VAL A 42 -1.58 -3.18 9.08
CA VAL A 42 -0.59 -3.68 10.03
C VAL A 42 -1.07 -3.49 11.46
N THR A 43 -0.85 -4.51 12.28
CA THR A 43 -1.08 -4.48 13.73
C THR A 43 0.23 -4.85 14.41
N SER A 44 0.71 -4.00 15.33
CA SER A 44 1.98 -4.20 16.02
C SER A 44 1.84 -4.15 17.54
N PHE A 45 2.62 -4.97 18.23
CA PHE A 45 2.78 -5.00 19.68
C PHE A 45 4.28 -4.99 19.99
N GLN A 46 4.70 -4.17 20.94
CA GLN A 46 6.11 -3.99 21.25
C GLN A 46 6.37 -3.72 22.74
N GLN A 47 7.49 -4.25 23.20
CA GLN A 47 8.15 -4.00 24.47
C GLN A 47 9.65 -3.83 24.21
N TRP A 48 9.97 -2.94 23.27
CA TRP A 48 11.32 -2.77 22.74
C TRP A 48 12.29 -2.27 23.81
N PRO A 49 13.47 -2.91 24.01
CA PRO A 49 14.43 -2.46 25.00
C PRO A 49 15.11 -1.16 24.57
N GLN A 50 15.46 -0.30 25.53
CA GLN A 50 16.27 0.89 25.29
C GLN A 50 17.74 0.51 25.03
N GLY A 51 18.46 1.32 24.25
CA GLY A 51 19.91 1.17 24.05
C GLY A 51 20.34 -0.05 23.23
N VAL A 52 19.48 -0.54 22.33
CA VAL A 52 19.75 -1.74 21.51
C VAL A 52 20.31 -1.43 20.12
N GLN A 53 20.55 -0.15 19.81
CA GLN A 53 21.11 0.25 18.52
C GLN A 53 22.50 -0.37 18.31
N GLY A 54 22.73 -0.96 17.15
CA GLY A 54 23.95 -1.68 16.81
C GLY A 54 24.02 -3.10 17.38
N GLN A 55 23.03 -3.55 18.15
CA GLN A 55 22.99 -4.93 18.62
C GLN A 55 22.68 -5.91 17.49
N THR A 56 23.11 -7.15 17.69
CA THR A 56 23.02 -8.18 16.65
C THR A 56 21.71 -8.95 16.67
N TYR A 57 21.15 -9.23 15.49
CA TYR A 57 20.06 -10.17 15.29
C TYR A 57 20.48 -11.35 14.42
N GLY A 58 19.78 -12.47 14.53
CA GLY A 58 19.89 -13.59 13.61
C GLY A 58 18.50 -14.12 13.26
N PHE A 59 18.39 -14.71 12.08
CA PHE A 59 17.16 -15.37 11.68
C PHE A 59 17.04 -16.74 12.35
N GLN A 60 15.88 -17.04 12.91
CA GLN A 60 15.48 -18.38 13.30
C GLN A 60 14.18 -18.72 12.59
N PRO A 61 14.15 -19.78 11.75
CA PRO A 61 12.92 -20.22 11.14
C PRO A 61 11.85 -20.54 12.18
N ALA A 62 10.61 -20.07 11.95
CA ALA A 62 9.50 -20.36 12.85
C ALA A 62 9.08 -21.84 12.82
N ASP A 63 9.38 -22.52 11.71
CA ASP A 63 9.18 -23.95 11.49
C ASP A 63 10.51 -24.56 10.98
N ALA A 64 10.88 -25.71 11.54
CA ALA A 64 12.08 -26.44 11.14
C ALA A 64 12.02 -26.92 9.67
N SER A 65 10.82 -27.09 9.11
CA SER A 65 10.64 -27.46 7.69
C SER A 65 11.17 -26.41 6.71
N GLN A 66 11.33 -25.16 7.17
CA GLN A 66 11.80 -24.04 6.37
C GLN A 66 13.34 -23.95 6.29
N VAL A 67 14.05 -24.80 7.05
CA VAL A 67 15.50 -24.89 6.96
C VAL A 67 15.89 -25.38 5.56
N ASN A 68 16.79 -24.66 4.89
CA ASN A 68 17.18 -24.89 3.49
C ASN A 68 16.06 -24.71 2.44
N ASN A 69 14.98 -24.00 2.77
CA ASN A 69 13.97 -23.61 1.79
C ASN A 69 14.41 -22.34 1.04
N LEU A 70 14.52 -22.42 -0.28
CA LEU A 70 14.90 -21.31 -1.15
C LEU A 70 13.88 -20.16 -1.16
N GLU A 71 12.59 -20.48 -1.09
CA GLU A 71 11.52 -19.48 -0.99
C GLU A 71 11.64 -18.72 0.34
N TYR A 72 11.84 -19.46 1.44
CA TYR A 72 12.05 -18.88 2.76
C TYR A 72 13.28 -17.96 2.78
N GLN A 73 14.39 -18.37 2.16
CA GLN A 73 15.60 -17.55 2.02
C GLN A 73 15.33 -16.26 1.22
N SER A 74 14.57 -16.34 0.12
CA SER A 74 14.20 -15.14 -0.64
C SER A 74 13.39 -14.16 0.22
N PHE A 75 12.49 -14.65 1.08
CA PHE A 75 11.75 -13.77 1.99
C PHE A 75 12.58 -13.27 3.16
N GLN A 76 13.54 -14.06 3.66
CA GLN A 76 14.53 -13.58 4.63
C GLN A 76 15.32 -12.39 4.08
N ASP A 77 15.70 -12.43 2.80
CA ASP A 77 16.41 -11.34 2.14
C ASP A 77 15.57 -10.05 2.11
N MET A 78 14.27 -10.18 1.86
CA MET A 78 13.34 -9.03 1.91
C MET A 78 13.20 -8.49 3.34
N VAL A 79 13.05 -9.36 4.33
CA VAL A 79 12.97 -8.96 5.76
C VAL A 79 14.28 -8.28 6.20
N ARG A 80 15.43 -8.80 5.76
CA ARG A 80 16.75 -8.21 6.02
C ARG A 80 16.85 -6.79 5.48
N ALA A 81 16.29 -6.52 4.30
CA ALA A 81 16.27 -5.17 3.75
C ALA A 81 15.42 -4.20 4.59
N GLY A 82 14.35 -4.68 5.24
CA GLY A 82 13.46 -3.84 6.05
C GLY A 82 13.88 -3.65 7.51
N ILE A 83 14.49 -4.67 8.13
CA ILE A 83 14.76 -4.66 9.57
C ILE A 83 15.78 -3.60 10.01
N GLY A 84 16.57 -3.05 9.08
CA GLY A 84 17.51 -1.96 9.36
C GLY A 84 16.87 -0.74 10.04
N ALA A 85 15.56 -0.52 9.85
CA ALA A 85 14.81 0.52 10.55
C ALA A 85 14.80 0.36 12.08
N THR A 86 15.02 -0.85 12.60
CA THR A 86 15.10 -1.15 14.04
C THR A 86 16.44 -0.74 14.67
N GLY A 87 17.44 -0.41 13.84
CA GLY A 87 18.81 -0.14 14.29
C GLY A 87 19.61 -1.39 14.67
N LEU A 88 19.06 -2.59 14.49
CA LEU A 88 19.78 -3.85 14.65
C LEU A 88 20.66 -4.15 13.44
N VAL A 89 21.72 -4.92 13.67
CA VAL A 89 22.68 -5.36 12.65
C VAL A 89 22.66 -6.89 12.58
N GLU A 90 22.82 -7.48 11.40
CA GLU A 90 22.87 -8.94 11.29
C GLU A 90 24.14 -9.49 11.96
N ALA A 91 23.99 -10.55 12.75
CA ALA A 91 25.10 -11.26 13.37
C ALA A 91 26.01 -11.86 12.29
N ARG A 92 27.32 -11.79 12.51
CA ARG A 92 28.28 -12.48 11.64
C ARG A 92 28.15 -13.98 11.79
N GLU A 93 28.59 -14.73 10.79
CA GLU A 93 28.63 -16.18 10.85
C GLU A 93 29.38 -16.66 12.10
N GLY A 94 28.78 -17.58 12.86
CA GLY A 94 29.32 -18.09 14.13
C GLY A 94 29.14 -17.17 15.34
N GLN A 95 28.66 -15.93 15.18
CA GLN A 95 28.32 -15.04 16.29
C GLN A 95 26.94 -15.39 16.86
N LYS A 96 26.83 -15.54 18.18
CA LYS A 96 25.52 -15.71 18.83
C LYS A 96 24.78 -14.37 18.82
N PRO A 97 23.62 -14.25 18.13
CA PRO A 97 22.85 -13.02 18.12
C PRO A 97 22.18 -12.79 19.47
N ARG A 98 21.97 -11.51 19.82
CA ARG A 98 21.14 -11.12 20.97
C ARG A 98 19.66 -11.26 20.64
N PHE A 99 19.28 -10.82 19.44
CA PHE A 99 17.89 -10.86 18.99
C PHE A 99 17.68 -11.99 18.01
N THR A 100 16.53 -12.63 18.10
CA THR A 100 16.14 -13.64 17.13
C THR A 100 14.91 -13.17 16.38
N VAL A 101 15.01 -13.19 15.05
CA VAL A 101 13.95 -12.77 14.13
C VAL A 101 13.33 -14.01 13.51
N SER A 102 12.03 -14.13 13.65
CA SER A 102 11.26 -15.25 13.12
C SER A 102 10.00 -14.71 12.46
N PHE A 103 9.62 -15.30 11.33
CA PHE A 103 8.42 -14.91 10.63
C PHE A 103 7.73 -16.10 9.98
N THR A 104 6.43 -15.95 9.78
CA THR A 104 5.58 -16.81 8.96
C THR A 104 4.89 -15.97 7.89
N TYR A 105 4.54 -16.62 6.79
CA TYR A 105 3.88 -15.99 5.66
C TYR A 105 2.85 -16.93 5.07
N GLY A 106 1.96 -16.38 4.26
CA GLY A 106 0.99 -17.17 3.55
C GLY A 106 -0.03 -16.34 2.79
N VAL A 107 -0.91 -17.07 2.12
CA VAL A 107 -2.04 -16.51 1.38
C VAL A 107 -3.31 -17.20 1.87
N THR A 108 -4.33 -16.40 2.16
CA THR A 108 -5.65 -16.91 2.55
C THR A 108 -6.71 -16.36 1.61
N GLN A 109 -7.51 -17.23 1.00
CA GLN A 109 -8.65 -16.80 0.20
C GLN A 109 -9.71 -16.14 1.09
N THR A 110 -10.22 -15.01 0.65
CA THR A 110 -11.25 -14.23 1.33
C THR A 110 -12.26 -13.70 0.31
N GLN A 111 -13.30 -13.03 0.79
CA GLN A 111 -14.28 -12.37 -0.06
C GLN A 111 -14.33 -10.89 0.31
N VAL A 112 -14.38 -10.03 -0.70
CA VAL A 112 -14.56 -8.59 -0.55
C VAL A 112 -15.75 -8.15 -1.37
N MET A 113 -16.47 -7.16 -0.86
CA MET A 113 -17.55 -6.53 -1.60
C MET A 113 -16.92 -5.55 -2.59
N VAL A 114 -17.20 -5.76 -3.87
CA VAL A 114 -16.74 -4.85 -4.93
C VAL A 114 -17.95 -4.21 -5.61
N PRO A 115 -17.91 -2.89 -5.86
CA PRO A 115 -18.94 -2.25 -6.67
C PRO A 115 -18.81 -2.78 -8.10
N ARG A 116 -19.93 -3.24 -8.64
CA ARG A 116 -20.06 -3.62 -10.05
C ARG A 116 -21.26 -2.89 -10.65
N PRO A 117 -21.19 -2.52 -11.94
CA PRO A 117 -22.36 -1.99 -12.62
C PRO A 117 -23.44 -3.05 -12.60
N TYR A 118 -24.64 -2.68 -12.18
CA TYR A 118 -25.80 -3.54 -12.17
C TYR A 118 -26.10 -3.97 -13.61
N ASP A 119 -26.00 -5.27 -13.87
CA ASP A 119 -26.45 -5.88 -15.13
C ASP A 119 -27.84 -6.50 -14.91
N PRO A 120 -28.91 -5.88 -15.47
CA PRO A 120 -30.27 -6.39 -15.37
C PRO A 120 -30.42 -7.82 -15.91
N TYR A 121 -29.56 -8.25 -16.85
CA TYR A 121 -29.61 -9.59 -17.45
C TYR A 121 -28.95 -10.67 -16.59
N PHE A 122 -28.00 -10.29 -15.72
CA PHE A 122 -27.24 -11.25 -14.90
C PHE A 122 -27.78 -11.36 -13.45
N TYR A 123 -28.35 -10.28 -12.91
CA TYR A 123 -28.78 -10.18 -11.50
C TYR A 123 -30.29 -9.98 -11.29
N GLY A 124 -31.09 -9.92 -12.36
CA GLY A 124 -32.52 -9.65 -12.30
C GLY A 124 -33.36 -10.60 -13.14
N GLY A 125 -33.81 -11.71 -12.54
CA GLY A 125 -34.94 -12.46 -13.09
C GLY A 125 -36.17 -11.54 -13.21
N TYR A 126 -36.67 -11.38 -14.43
CA TYR A 126 -37.98 -10.81 -14.80
C TYR A 126 -38.54 -9.72 -13.87
N GLY A 127 -38.23 -8.43 -14.13
CA GLY A 127 -39.02 -7.37 -13.50
C GLY A 127 -38.63 -5.92 -13.75
N TYR A 128 -37.36 -5.60 -14.01
CA TYR A 128 -36.92 -4.22 -14.20
C TYR A 128 -36.09 -4.08 -15.48
N GLY A 129 -36.78 -3.83 -16.59
CA GLY A 129 -36.14 -3.52 -17.87
C GLY A 129 -35.38 -2.19 -17.82
N PRO A 130 -34.48 -1.94 -18.78
CA PRO A 130 -33.67 -0.72 -18.83
C PRO A 130 -34.56 0.52 -18.76
N ARG A 131 -34.27 1.45 -17.83
CA ARG A 131 -34.83 2.81 -17.86
C ARG A 131 -34.28 3.53 -19.09
N TRP A 132 -34.89 3.29 -20.25
CA TRP A 132 -34.62 4.06 -21.45
C TRP A 132 -34.97 5.52 -21.18
N PRO A 133 -34.04 6.47 -21.36
CA PRO A 133 -34.36 7.88 -21.29
C PRO A 133 -35.33 8.18 -22.44
N GLY A 134 -36.51 8.70 -22.12
CA GLY A 134 -37.33 9.37 -23.13
C GLY A 134 -36.53 10.57 -23.71
N PRO A 135 -36.94 11.14 -24.85
CA PRO A 135 -36.21 12.20 -25.56
C PRO A 135 -35.85 13.47 -24.76
N TRP A 136 -36.31 13.58 -23.51
CA TRP A 136 -36.13 14.72 -22.60
C TRP A 136 -35.75 14.32 -21.16
N GLY A 137 -35.31 13.08 -20.92
CA GLY A 137 -34.98 12.56 -19.59
C GLY A 137 -33.49 12.69 -19.22
N PRO A 138 -33.13 12.95 -17.94
CA PRO A 138 -31.73 12.95 -17.51
C PRO A 138 -31.12 11.54 -17.65
N PHE A 139 -29.91 11.46 -18.21
CA PHE A 139 -29.14 10.22 -18.25
C PHE A 139 -28.59 9.92 -16.85
N TRP A 140 -29.22 9.00 -16.13
CA TRP A 140 -28.68 8.44 -14.90
C TRP A 140 -27.78 7.26 -15.27
N GLY A 141 -26.51 7.30 -14.85
CA GLY A 141 -25.54 6.23 -15.10
C GLY A 141 -25.99 4.89 -14.50
N PRO A 142 -25.27 3.78 -14.79
CA PRO A 142 -25.64 2.47 -14.28
C PRO A 142 -25.72 2.46 -12.76
N ASP A 143 -26.78 1.85 -12.22
CA ASP A 143 -26.89 1.60 -10.78
C ASP A 143 -25.71 0.71 -10.35
N TRP A 144 -25.06 1.01 -9.23
CA TRP A 144 -23.94 0.22 -8.71
C TRP A 144 -24.44 -0.69 -7.59
N VAL A 145 -24.10 -1.97 -7.68
CA VAL A 145 -24.40 -2.96 -6.64
C VAL A 145 -23.11 -3.54 -6.08
N GLU A 146 -23.06 -3.71 -4.77
CA GLU A 146 -21.97 -4.41 -4.12
C GLU A 146 -22.17 -5.92 -4.28
N VAL A 147 -21.21 -6.59 -4.92
CA VAL A 147 -21.23 -8.04 -5.10
C VAL A 147 -20.00 -8.67 -4.42
N PRO A 148 -20.14 -9.86 -3.81
CA PRO A 148 -19.01 -10.57 -3.25
C PRO A 148 -18.08 -11.04 -4.38
N ALA A 149 -16.82 -10.65 -4.34
CA ALA A 149 -15.76 -11.14 -5.20
C ALA A 149 -14.72 -11.88 -4.39
N VAL A 150 -14.14 -12.92 -4.98
CA VAL A 150 -13.00 -13.65 -4.39
C VAL A 150 -11.79 -12.72 -4.39
N ALA A 151 -11.11 -12.66 -3.26
CA ALA A 151 -9.84 -11.98 -3.09
C ALA A 151 -8.88 -12.85 -2.28
N PHE A 152 -7.61 -12.44 -2.24
CA PHE A 152 -6.56 -13.14 -1.54
C PHE A 152 -5.89 -12.20 -0.55
N ARG A 153 -5.80 -12.64 0.71
CA ARG A 153 -5.09 -11.96 1.78
C ARG A 153 -3.67 -12.52 1.85
N ASN A 154 -2.71 -11.78 1.33
CA ASN A 154 -1.29 -12.07 1.50
C ASN A 154 -0.86 -11.52 2.86
N ASN A 155 -0.21 -12.34 3.68
CA ASN A 155 0.13 -11.97 5.05
C ASN A 155 1.60 -12.25 5.40
N LEU A 156 2.07 -11.51 6.40
CA LEU A 156 3.37 -11.66 7.04
C LEU A 156 3.18 -11.44 8.54
N ASP A 157 3.54 -12.42 9.36
CA ASP A 157 3.60 -12.32 10.83
C ASP A 157 5.07 -12.44 11.25
N LEU A 158 5.63 -11.35 11.79
CA LEU A 158 7.02 -11.26 12.22
C LEU A 158 7.09 -11.03 13.71
N HIS A 159 7.99 -11.73 14.38
CA HIS A 159 8.30 -11.51 15.78
C HIS A 159 9.82 -11.46 16.03
N ILE A 160 10.20 -10.68 17.03
CA ILE A 160 11.57 -10.52 17.50
C ILE A 160 11.61 -10.86 18.98
N ARG A 161 12.53 -11.76 19.36
CA ARG A 161 12.77 -12.17 20.75
C ARG A 161 14.13 -11.68 21.22
N ASP A 162 14.21 -11.22 22.47
CA ASP A 162 15.46 -10.83 23.13
C ASP A 162 16.00 -12.00 23.95
N MET A 163 17.11 -12.58 23.51
CA MET A 163 17.73 -13.74 24.15
C MET A 163 18.44 -13.39 25.46
N GLU A 164 18.80 -12.13 25.70
CA GLU A 164 19.31 -11.67 27.01
C GLU A 164 18.20 -11.60 28.06
N ARG A 165 16.94 -11.49 27.62
CA ARG A 165 15.74 -11.48 28.48
C ARG A 165 15.03 -12.83 28.48
N GLY A 166 15.78 -13.93 28.40
CA GLY A 166 15.23 -15.29 28.42
C GLY A 166 14.34 -15.64 27.23
N GLY A 167 14.50 -14.96 26.09
CA GLY A 167 13.69 -15.18 24.89
C GLY A 167 12.35 -14.44 24.89
N ALA A 168 12.21 -13.39 25.70
CA ALA A 168 11.00 -12.57 25.72
C ALA A 168 10.70 -11.96 24.34
N GLU A 169 9.44 -12.03 23.91
CA GLU A 169 8.98 -11.35 22.70
C GLU A 169 8.94 -9.84 22.93
N VAL A 170 9.83 -9.12 22.25
CA VAL A 170 9.97 -7.66 22.39
C VAL A 170 9.28 -6.90 21.26
N TYR A 171 8.95 -7.59 20.17
CA TYR A 171 8.23 -7.04 19.04
C TYR A 171 7.46 -8.13 18.32
N ARG A 172 6.21 -7.84 17.96
CA ARG A 172 5.38 -8.66 17.09
C ARG A 172 4.58 -7.77 16.18
N SER A 173 4.57 -8.08 14.89
CA SER A 173 3.84 -7.31 13.90
C SER A 173 3.26 -8.22 12.83
N ARG A 174 1.99 -7.99 12.52
CA ARG A 174 1.28 -8.70 11.48
C ARG A 174 0.83 -7.70 10.44
N ALA A 175 1.22 -7.92 9.20
CA ALA A 175 0.73 -7.14 8.07
C ALA A 175 -0.02 -8.03 7.08
N TYR A 176 -1.01 -7.45 6.39
CA TYR A 176 -1.63 -8.08 5.25
C TYR A 176 -2.02 -7.10 4.15
N ILE A 177 -2.03 -7.59 2.92
CA ILE A 177 -2.49 -6.90 1.72
C ILE A 177 -3.54 -7.78 1.05
N VAL A 178 -4.66 -7.18 0.67
CA VAL A 178 -5.71 -7.85 -0.08
C VAL A 178 -5.50 -7.58 -1.57
N SER A 179 -5.44 -8.64 -2.38
CA SER A 179 -5.27 -8.57 -3.83
C SER A 179 -6.27 -9.46 -4.54
N GLU A 180 -6.52 -9.19 -5.83
CA GLU A 180 -7.39 -10.03 -6.67
C GLU A 180 -6.74 -11.38 -7.03
N GLN A 181 -5.42 -11.48 -6.93
CA GLN A 181 -4.61 -12.63 -7.31
C GLN A 181 -3.74 -13.10 -6.13
N GLN A 182 -3.33 -14.37 -6.13
CA GLN A 182 -2.34 -14.89 -5.19
C GLN A 182 -0.93 -14.44 -5.62
N ASP A 183 -0.44 -13.33 -5.09
CA ASP A 183 0.85 -12.73 -5.47
C ASP A 183 1.64 -12.30 -4.22
N LEU A 184 1.91 -13.27 -3.34
CA LEU A 184 2.67 -13.05 -2.12
C LEU A 184 4.07 -12.50 -2.41
N LEU A 185 4.72 -12.99 -3.48
CA LEU A 185 6.07 -12.58 -3.85
C LEU A 185 6.14 -11.08 -4.15
N ARG A 186 5.16 -10.54 -4.90
CA ARG A 186 5.07 -9.09 -5.14
C ARG A 186 4.60 -8.31 -3.91
N ALA A 187 3.75 -8.89 -3.08
CA ALA A 187 3.24 -8.23 -1.87
C ALA A 187 4.29 -8.15 -0.76
N MET A 188 5.23 -9.09 -0.68
CA MET A 188 6.14 -9.25 0.46
C MET A 188 7.00 -8.01 0.76
N PRO A 189 7.63 -7.33 -0.22
CA PRO A 189 8.38 -6.10 0.07
C PRO A 189 7.53 -5.00 0.71
N TYR A 190 6.27 -4.88 0.28
CA TYR A 190 5.31 -3.94 0.87
C TYR A 190 4.92 -4.34 2.29
N LEU A 191 4.68 -5.63 2.54
CA LEU A 191 4.38 -6.15 3.88
C LEU A 191 5.53 -5.91 4.85
N VAL A 192 6.77 -6.18 4.45
CA VAL A 192 7.96 -5.93 5.26
C VAL A 192 8.08 -4.45 5.61
N ARG A 193 7.92 -3.56 4.62
CA ARG A 193 7.95 -2.12 4.84
C ARG A 193 6.84 -1.66 5.78
N ALA A 194 5.63 -2.18 5.62
CA ALA A 194 4.50 -1.86 6.50
C ALA A 194 4.73 -2.32 7.94
N ILE A 195 5.34 -3.49 8.15
CA ILE A 195 5.70 -3.99 9.49
C ILE A 195 6.61 -3.00 10.20
N PHE A 196 7.69 -2.56 9.57
CA PHE A 196 8.67 -1.66 10.18
C PHE A 196 8.35 -0.17 10.08
N ASP A 197 7.24 0.20 9.43
CA ASP A 197 6.80 1.59 9.34
C ASP A 197 6.55 2.17 10.74
N ASN A 198 6.99 3.40 11.01
CA ASN A 198 6.87 4.06 12.32
C ASN A 198 7.39 3.22 13.52
N PHE A 199 8.41 2.39 13.32
CA PHE A 199 9.07 1.64 14.39
C PHE A 199 10.02 2.53 15.21
N PRO A 200 10.06 2.43 16.56
CA PRO A 200 9.08 1.76 17.42
C PRO A 200 7.79 2.61 17.55
N GLY A 201 6.62 1.98 17.42
CA GLY A 201 5.33 2.66 17.26
C GLY A 201 4.31 2.46 18.40
N ASN A 202 3.04 2.75 18.12
CA ASN A 202 1.96 2.55 19.11
C ASN A 202 1.58 1.07 19.25
N ASN A 203 1.30 0.64 20.48
CA ASN A 203 0.88 -0.73 20.78
C ASN A 203 -0.59 -0.98 20.46
N GLY A 204 -0.88 -2.07 19.75
CA GLY A 204 -2.19 -2.71 19.70
C GLY A 204 -3.26 -2.02 18.84
N SER A 205 -2.89 -1.07 17.98
CA SER A 205 -3.80 -0.50 16.98
C SER A 205 -3.51 -1.08 15.59
N GLU A 206 -4.57 -1.48 14.87
CA GLU A 206 -4.47 -1.73 13.43
C GLU A 206 -4.41 -0.38 12.72
N ARG A 207 -3.48 -0.25 11.79
CA ARG A 207 -3.30 0.94 10.96
C ARG A 207 -3.16 0.55 9.50
N GLU A 208 -3.67 1.41 8.63
CA GLU A 208 -3.49 1.27 7.20
C GLU A 208 -2.29 2.12 6.77
N VAL A 209 -1.40 1.54 5.97
CA VAL A 209 -0.18 2.16 5.46
C VAL A 209 -0.25 2.15 3.95
N GLU A 210 -0.22 3.33 3.34
CA GLU A 210 -0.16 3.50 1.89
C GLU A 210 1.30 3.54 1.42
N LEU A 211 1.65 2.63 0.52
CA LEU A 211 3.00 2.49 -0.01
C LEU A 211 3.01 2.78 -1.52
N PRO A 212 4.00 3.50 -2.08
CA PRO A 212 4.06 3.76 -3.51
C PRO A 212 4.19 2.47 -4.31
N ALA A 213 3.34 2.24 -5.30
CA ALA A 213 3.40 1.08 -6.18
C ALA A 213 4.52 1.29 -7.23
N GLY A 214 5.56 0.45 -7.17
CA GLY A 214 6.69 0.51 -8.11
C GLY A 214 8.06 0.16 -7.52
N LEU A 215 8.11 -0.72 -6.52
CA LEU A 215 9.37 -1.28 -6.01
C LEU A 215 10.09 -2.15 -7.05
#